data_AF-A0A4P8XKR4-F1
#
_entry.id   AF-A0A4P8XKR4-F1
#
_cell.length_a   1.000
_cell.length_b   1.000
_cell.length_c   1.000
_cell.angle_alpha   90.00
_cell.angle_beta   90.00
_cell.angle_gamma   90.00
#
_symmetry.space_group_name_H-M   'P 1'
#
loop_
_entity.id
_entity.type
_entity.pdbx_description
1 polymer ?
#
loop_
_entity_poly.entity_id
_entity_poly.type
_entity_poly.pdbx_seq_one_letter_code
_entity_poly.pdbx_strand_id
1 'polypeptide(L)' 'MSKVQDLEADEVIDYCANEKCGKEIHIGQPVTKFGHELLCSGKCLIERIGGVTIIAGKEVKPGYERNR' A
#
# COMPACT_ATOMS: atom_id res chain seq x y z
N MET A 1 22.88 15.47 -23.29
CA MET A 1 22.37 14.13 -22.93
C MET A 1 20.86 14.18 -22.99
N SER A 2 20.27 13.70 -24.09
CA SER A 2 18.81 13.61 -24.23
C SER A 2 18.28 12.63 -23.19
N LYS A 3 17.40 13.09 -22.30
CA LYS A 3 16.60 12.21 -21.44
C LYS A 3 15.55 11.55 -22.33
N VAL A 4 15.89 10.41 -22.91
CA VAL A 4 14.89 9.48 -23.43
C VAL A 4 14.20 8.94 -22.18
N GLN A 5 12.96 9.39 -21.93
CA GLN A 5 12.10 8.76 -20.93
C GLN A 5 11.69 7.45 -21.57
N ASP A 6 12.37 6.37 -21.21
CA ASP A 6 11.99 5.02 -21.62
C ASP A 6 10.53 4.81 -21.22
N LEU A 7 9.69 4.69 -22.24
CA LEU A 7 8.24 4.48 -22.17
C LEU A 7 7.89 3.05 -21.69
N GLU A 8 8.82 2.36 -21.03
CA GLU A 8 8.67 0.99 -20.53
C GLU A 8 7.97 0.92 -19.15
N ALA A 9 7.61 2.07 -18.57
CA ALA A 9 7.17 2.18 -17.17
C ALA A 9 5.67 1.98 -16.91
N ASP A 10 4.89 1.48 -17.89
CA ASP A 10 3.42 1.39 -17.74
C ASP A 10 2.87 -0.04 -17.77
N GLU A 11 3.71 -1.07 -17.86
CA GLU A 11 3.23 -2.45 -17.75
C GLU A 11 2.83 -2.75 -16.29
N VAL A 12 1.56 -3.13 -16.11
CA VAL A 12 0.99 -3.58 -14.83
C VAL A 12 1.43 -5.02 -14.59
N ILE A 13 2.14 -5.25 -13.49
CA ILE A 13 2.60 -6.59 -13.08
C ILE A 13 1.67 -7.28 -12.10
N ASP A 14 0.99 -6.51 -11.25
CA ASP A 14 0.13 -7.03 -10.19
C ASP A 14 -0.79 -5.92 -9.66
N TYR A 15 -1.67 -6.27 -8.72
CA TYR A 15 -2.50 -5.34 -7.98
C TYR A 15 -2.17 -5.41 -6.49
N CYS A 16 -2.25 -4.26 -5.81
CA CYS A 16 -2.01 -4.18 -4.38
C CYS A 16 -2.97 -5.08 -3.60
N ALA A 17 -2.41 -6.04 -2.86
CA ALA A 17 -3.16 -7.02 -2.08
C ALA A 17 -3.91 -6.45 -0.86
N ASN A 18 -3.78 -5.14 -0.60
CA ASN A 18 -4.69 -4.47 0.32
C ASN A 18 -6.02 -4.23 -0.39
N GLU A 19 -7.06 -4.99 -0.02
CA GLU A 19 -8.42 -4.92 -0.59
C GLU A 19 -9.03 -3.51 -0.58
N LYS A 20 -8.61 -2.64 0.33
CA LYS A 20 -9.05 -1.23 0.38
C LYS A 20 -8.35 -0.34 -0.64
N CYS A 21 -7.17 -0.75 -1.09
CA CYS A 21 -6.33 0.02 -2.00
C CYS A 21 -6.53 -0.43 -3.45
N GLY A 22 -6.29 -1.70 -3.75
CA GLY A 22 -6.50 -2.29 -5.08
C GLY A 22 -5.75 -1.64 -6.25
N LYS A 23 -4.74 -0.80 -5.97
CA LYS A 23 -3.99 -0.09 -7.00
C LYS A 23 -3.13 -1.02 -7.85
N GLU A 24 -3.04 -0.71 -9.13
CA GLU A 24 -2.08 -1.29 -10.06
C GLU A 24 -0.65 -1.08 -9.56
N ILE A 25 0.18 -2.10 -9.76
CA ILE A 25 1.60 -2.09 -9.50
C ILE A 25 2.28 -2.19 -10.86
N HIS A 26 3.13 -1.22 -11.17
CA HIS A 26 3.84 -1.16 -12.44
C HIS A 26 5.29 -1.67 -12.31
N ILE A 27 5.88 -2.05 -13.44
CA ILE A 27 7.31 -2.40 -13.51
C ILE A 27 8.18 -1.25 -12.95
N GLY A 28 9.15 -1.62 -12.11
CA GLY A 28 10.09 -0.68 -11.50
C GLY A 28 9.53 0.11 -10.31
N GLN A 29 8.25 -0.04 -9.98
CA GLN A 29 7.65 0.59 -8.80
C GLN A 29 8.21 -0.05 -7.51
N PRO A 30 8.65 0.75 -6.53
CA PRO A 30 9.02 0.21 -5.22
C PRO A 30 7.78 -0.31 -4.51
N VAL A 31 7.80 -1.59 -4.16
CA VAL A 31 6.69 -2.28 -3.48
C VAL A 31 7.16 -3.02 -2.23
N THR A 32 6.20 -3.37 -1.38
CA THR A 32 6.43 -4.16 -0.17
C THR A 32 5.88 -5.56 -0.39
N LYS A 33 6.72 -6.59 -0.19
CA LYS A 33 6.32 -8.00 -0.30
C LYS A 33 5.88 -8.52 1.08
N PHE A 34 4.71 -9.16 1.15
CA PHE A 34 4.17 -9.77 2.36
C PHE A 34 3.74 -11.21 2.06
N GLY A 35 4.53 -12.19 2.50
CA GLY A 35 4.35 -13.57 2.07
C GLY A 35 4.51 -13.72 0.55
N HIS A 36 3.43 -14.12 -0.13
CA HIS A 36 3.37 -14.24 -1.59
C HIS A 36 2.68 -13.05 -2.27
N GLU A 37 2.17 -12.09 -1.51
CA GLU A 37 1.41 -10.94 -2.01
C GLU A 37 2.31 -9.70 -2.16
N LEU A 38 1.94 -8.79 -3.07
CA LEU A 38 2.57 -7.48 -3.26
C LEU A 38 1.66 -6.35 -2.77
N LEU A 39 2.26 -5.38 -2.09
CA LEU A 39 1.60 -4.18 -1.57
C LEU A 39 2.28 -2.94 -2.15
N CYS A 40 1.50 -2.02 -2.70
CA CYS A 40 2.02 -0.85 -3.40
C CYS A 40 2.76 0.15 -2.49
N SER A 41 2.65 0.03 -1.17
CA SER A 41 3.32 0.92 -0.19
C SER A 41 3.39 0.30 1.21
N GLY A 42 4.31 0.81 2.04
CA GLY A 42 4.40 0.42 3.46
C GLY A 42 3.13 0.75 4.27
N LYS A 43 2.39 1.80 3.89
CA LYS A 43 1.08 2.10 4.52
C LYS A 43 0.09 0.94 4.30
N CYS A 44 0.04 0.40 3.08
CA CYS A 44 -0.83 -0.73 2.78
C CYS A 44 -0.41 -1.99 3.55
N LEU A 45 0.89 -2.19 3.78
CA LEU A 45 1.37 -3.24 4.67
C LEU A 45 0.85 -3.07 6.10
N ILE A 46 1.01 -1.88 6.69
CA ILE A 46 0.56 -1.59 8.06
C ILE A 46 -0.93 -1.87 8.20
N GLU A 47 -1.74 -1.40 7.26
CA GLU A 47 -3.19 -1.67 7.26
C GLU A 47 -3.51 -3.17 7.12
N ARG A 48 -2.76 -3.89 6.26
CA ARG A 48 -2.96 -5.33 6.01
C ARG A 48 -2.67 -6.19 7.24
N ILE A 49 -1.67 -5.82 8.04
CA ILE A 49 -1.33 -6.51 9.30
C ILE A 49 -2.21 -6.06 10.49
N GLY A 50 -3.24 -5.24 10.24
CA GLY A 50 -4.13 -4.71 11.27
C GLY A 50 -3.55 -3.56 12.09
N GLY A 51 -2.42 -3.00 11.65
CA GLY A 51 -1.83 -1.81 12.25
C GLY A 51 -2.63 -0.55 11.94
N VAL A 52 -2.62 0.38 12.88
CA VAL A 52 -3.21 1.71 12.72
C VAL A 52 -2.14 2.76 12.98
N THR A 53 -2.09 3.78 12.12
CA THR A 53 -1.21 4.92 12.35
C THR A 53 -1.89 5.87 13.33
N ILE A 54 -1.23 6.11 14.46
CA ILE A 54 -1.69 7.06 15.48
C ILE A 54 -0.69 8.20 15.60
N ILE A 55 -1.15 9.33 16.12
CA ILE A 55 -0.26 10.43 16.51
C ILE A 55 0.24 10.12 17.92
N ALA A 56 1.56 10.09 18.11
CA ALA A 56 2.16 9.88 19.42
C ALA A 56 1.59 10.88 20.45
N GLY A 57 1.13 10.36 21.60
CA GLY A 57 0.49 11.17 22.65
C GLY A 57 -1.00 11.45 22.44
N LYS A 58 -1.63 10.99 21.35
CA LYS A 58 -3.09 10.97 21.19
C LYS A 58 -3.60 9.54 21.37
N GLU A 59 -4.19 9.24 22.53
CA GLU A 59 -4.83 7.95 22.79
C GLU A 59 -5.98 7.72 21.81
N VAL A 60 -6.01 6.53 21.19
CA VAL A 60 -7.19 6.05 20.46
C VAL A 60 -8.11 5.43 21.49
N LYS A 61 -9.22 6.11 21.82
CA LYS A 61 -10.25 5.50 22.66
C LYS A 61 -10.71 4.19 22.00
N PRO A 62 -10.57 3.02 22.65
CA PRO A 62 -11.10 1.76 22.13
C PRO A 62 -12.63 1.81 22.30
N GLY A 63 -13.35 2.28 21.30
CA GLY A 63 -14.80 2.46 21.47
C GLY A 63 -15.60 2.97 20.27
N TYR A 64 -15.06 2.96 19.05
CA TYR A 64 -15.93 3.07 17.87
C TYR A 64 -16.36 1.67 17.44
N GLU A 65 -17.12 1.02 18.31
CA GLU A 65 -18.03 -0.06 17.91
C GLU A 65 -18.88 0.48 16.76
N ARG A 66 -18.79 -0.17 15.61
CA ARG A 66 -19.71 0.05 14.50
C ARG A 66 -21.10 -0.36 14.98
N ASN A 67 -21.89 0.60 15.45
CA ASN A 67 -23.31 0.44 15.69
C ASN A 67 -23.95 -0.15 14.43
N ARG A 68 -24.57 -1.32 14.60
CA ARG A 68 -25.46 -1.98 13.65
C ARG A 68 -26.89 -1.59 13.96
#